data_AF-A0A5J5AC65-F1
#
_entry.id   AF-A0A5J5AC65-F1
#
_cell.length_a   1.000
_cell.length_b   1.000
_cell.length_c   1.000
_cell.angle_alpha   90.00
_cell.angle_beta   90.00
_cell.angle_gamma   90.00
#
_symmetry.space_group_name_H-M   'P 1'
#
loop_
_entity.id
_entity.type
_entity.pdbx_description
1 polymer ?
#
loop_
_entity_poly.entity_id
_entity_poly.type
_entity_poly.pdbx_seq_one_letter_code
_entity_poly.pdbx_strand_id
1 'polypeptide(L)'
;MTKNLGSLIFILFLPAILLGQYCSVVAGDTELITKTCKQTPYYQLCVSTLQSDPRSSKADIPGLGLIIVAAVKAKVKNTLKLIKQLEGSNPRLKAPLSDCNQVYNAVVIADIPEAVEALTKGDPKFAENGMSDAAIEAQQCESGFKQSKSPLRKIDL
;
A
#
# COMPACT_ATOMS: atom_id res chain seq x y z
N MET A 1 -32.61 -55.99 -21.61
CA MET A 1 -31.91 -54.69 -21.75
C MET A 1 -32.22 -53.84 -20.53
N THR A 2 -31.42 -53.99 -19.47
CA THR A 2 -31.55 -53.25 -18.21
C THR A 2 -30.82 -51.91 -18.35
N LYS A 3 -31.57 -50.80 -18.41
CA LYS A 3 -30.99 -49.45 -18.43
C LYS A 3 -30.53 -49.09 -17.02
N ASN A 4 -29.26 -48.70 -16.92
CA ASN A 4 -28.52 -48.44 -15.69
C ASN A 4 -29.08 -47.18 -14.98
N LEU A 5 -29.92 -47.38 -13.97
CA LEU A 5 -30.57 -46.29 -13.21
C LEU A 5 -29.57 -45.42 -12.42
N GLY A 6 -28.38 -45.95 -12.11
CA GLY A 6 -27.33 -45.23 -11.40
C GLY A 6 -26.72 -44.04 -12.16
N SER A 7 -26.79 -44.03 -13.50
CA SER A 7 -26.21 -42.95 -14.30
C SER A 7 -27.05 -41.66 -14.28
N LEU A 8 -28.36 -41.75 -14.01
CA LEU A 8 -29.26 -40.60 -13.96
C LEU A 8 -29.18 -39.84 -12.63
N ILE A 9 -28.79 -40.53 -11.56
CA ILE A 9 -28.59 -39.92 -10.23
C ILE A 9 -27.38 -38.98 -10.27
N PHE A 10 -26.28 -39.38 -10.94
CA PHE A 10 -25.06 -38.56 -11.02
C PHE A 10 -25.28 -37.24 -11.80
N ILE A 11 -26.13 -37.25 -12.83
CA ILE A 11 -26.41 -36.07 -13.67
C ILE A 11 -27.28 -35.04 -12.94
N LEU A 12 -28.13 -35.47 -12.00
CA LEU A 12 -29.00 -34.58 -11.23
C LEU A 12 -28.30 -33.86 -10.07
N PHE A 13 -27.18 -34.39 -9.56
CA PHE A 13 -26.42 -33.76 -8.46
C PHE A 13 -25.29 -32.83 -8.91
N LEU A 14 -24.80 -32.95 -10.16
CA LEU A 14 -23.75 -32.07 -10.70
C LEU A 14 -24.13 -30.57 -10.79
N PRO A 15 -25.38 -30.16 -11.10
CA PRO A 15 -25.76 -28.75 -11.13
C PRO A 15 -25.94 -28.15 -9.73
N ALA A 16 -26.28 -28.96 -8.72
CA ALA A 16 -26.51 -28.49 -7.35
C ALA A 16 -25.21 -28.08 -6.65
N ILE A 17 -24.09 -28.73 -6.98
CA ILE A 17 -22.76 -28.40 -6.44
C ILE A 17 -22.21 -27.11 -7.08
N LEU A 18 -22.54 -26.85 -8.35
CA LEU A 18 -22.12 -25.63 -9.06
C LEU A 18 -22.91 -24.38 -8.66
N LEU A 19 -24.12 -24.50 -8.08
CA LEU A 19 -24.90 -23.36 -7.60
C LEU A 19 -24.59 -22.98 -6.15
N GLY A 20 -23.92 -23.83 -5.37
CA GLY A 20 -23.53 -23.57 -3.98
C GLY A 20 -22.27 -22.70 -3.81
N GLN A 21 -21.55 -22.39 -4.89
CA GLN A 21 -20.31 -21.59 -4.85
C GLN A 21 -20.48 -20.14 -5.31
N TYR A 22 -21.71 -19.71 -5.60
CA TYR A 22 -22.01 -18.34 -6.04
C TYR A 22 -22.91 -17.63 -5.03
N CYS A 23 -22.35 -17.17 -3.92
CA CYS A 23 -22.65 -15.87 -3.28
C CYS A 23 -22.00 -15.81 -1.91
N SER A 24 -20.72 -15.45 -1.90
CA SER A 24 -20.11 -14.57 -0.88
C SER A 24 -18.78 -14.05 -1.43
N VAL A 25 -18.78 -13.50 -2.66
CA VAL A 25 -17.77 -12.50 -3.00
C VAL A 25 -18.23 -11.25 -2.29
N VAL A 26 -17.81 -11.15 -1.04
CA VAL A 26 -17.48 -9.93 -0.32
C VAL A 26 -17.76 -8.64 -1.12
N ALA A 27 -18.99 -8.15 -1.06
CA ALA A 27 -19.32 -6.82 -1.55
C ALA A 27 -18.87 -5.73 -0.55
N GLY A 28 -18.77 -6.07 0.74
CA GLY A 28 -18.44 -5.14 1.82
C GLY A 28 -17.03 -4.55 1.75
N ASP A 29 -16.02 -5.38 1.45
CA ASP A 29 -14.61 -4.95 1.50
C ASP A 29 -14.25 -4.02 0.33
N THR A 30 -14.86 -4.23 -0.85
CA THR A 30 -14.70 -3.33 -2.00
C THR A 30 -15.37 -1.98 -1.76
N GLU A 31 -16.52 -1.97 -1.07
CA GLU A 31 -17.23 -0.74 -0.75
C GLU A 31 -16.44 0.13 0.24
N LEU A 32 -15.86 -0.46 1.28
CA LEU A 32 -15.04 0.26 2.26
C LEU A 32 -13.81 0.91 1.61
N ILE A 33 -13.05 0.14 0.83
CA ILE A 33 -11.89 0.66 0.07
C ILE A 33 -12.32 1.81 -0.84
N THR A 34 -13.42 1.62 -1.59
CA THR A 34 -13.93 2.64 -2.52
C THR A 34 -14.31 3.92 -1.78
N LYS A 35 -15.02 3.82 -0.66
CA LYS A 35 -15.45 4.97 0.14
C LYS A 35 -14.25 5.71 0.74
N THR A 36 -13.30 4.97 1.31
CA THR A 36 -12.07 5.53 1.88
C THR A 36 -11.23 6.23 0.82
N CYS A 37 -10.95 5.56 -0.30
CA CYS A 37 -10.10 6.13 -1.35
C CYS A 37 -10.70 7.36 -2.03
N LYS A 38 -12.03 7.51 -2.07
CA LYS A 38 -12.70 8.74 -2.56
C LYS A 38 -12.37 9.98 -1.72
N GLN A 39 -11.93 9.81 -0.48
CA GLN A 39 -11.51 10.90 0.40
C GLN A 39 -10.02 11.24 0.26
N THR A 40 -9.30 10.56 -0.65
CA THR A 40 -7.87 10.79 -0.87
C THR A 40 -7.65 11.62 -2.14
N PRO A 41 -6.55 12.42 -2.20
CA PRO A 41 -6.21 13.17 -3.40
C PRO A 41 -5.83 12.27 -4.61
N TYR A 42 -5.49 11.00 -4.37
CA TYR A 42 -5.04 10.05 -5.38
C TYR A 42 -5.85 8.74 -5.34
N TYR A 43 -7.12 8.82 -5.73
CA TYR A 43 -8.06 7.70 -5.68
C TYR A 43 -7.50 6.39 -6.26
N GLN A 44 -6.98 6.43 -7.50
CA GLN A 44 -6.51 5.21 -8.19
C GLN A 44 -5.31 4.58 -7.49
N LEU A 45 -4.39 5.42 -6.99
CA LEU A 45 -3.22 4.95 -6.23
C LEU A 45 -3.65 4.31 -4.90
N CYS A 46 -4.59 4.93 -4.19
CA CYS A 46 -5.14 4.37 -2.96
C CYS A 46 -5.78 3.00 -3.21
N VAL A 47 -6.63 2.90 -4.24
CA VAL A 47 -7.31 1.64 -4.59
C VAL A 47 -6.31 0.57 -4.97
N SER A 48 -5.37 0.85 -5.88
CA SER A 48 -4.38 -0.14 -6.32
C SER A 48 -3.48 -0.59 -5.16
N THR A 49 -3.06 0.33 -4.30
CA THR A 49 -2.23 0.01 -3.12
C THR A 49 -2.98 -0.92 -2.18
N LEU A 50 -4.22 -0.59 -1.81
CA LEU A 50 -5.02 -1.42 -0.89
C LEU A 50 -5.37 -2.77 -1.52
N GLN A 51 -5.80 -2.81 -2.79
CA GLN A 51 -6.16 -4.06 -3.47
C GLN A 51 -4.97 -5.00 -3.70
N SER A 52 -3.74 -4.47 -3.74
CA SER A 52 -2.53 -5.29 -3.85
C SER A 52 -2.22 -6.07 -2.57
N ASP A 53 -2.78 -5.67 -1.43
CA ASP A 53 -2.60 -6.35 -0.15
C ASP A 53 -3.81 -7.23 0.18
N PRO A 54 -3.65 -8.57 0.26
CA PRO A 54 -4.78 -9.47 0.53
C PRO A 54 -5.44 -9.23 1.90
N ARG A 55 -4.72 -8.59 2.84
CA ARG A 55 -5.25 -8.24 4.17
C ARG A 55 -6.34 -7.16 4.09
N SER A 56 -6.36 -6.36 3.02
CA SER A 56 -7.35 -5.29 2.83
C SER A 56 -8.78 -5.77 2.72
N SER A 57 -8.99 -7.04 2.35
CA SER A 57 -10.32 -7.65 2.40
C SER A 57 -10.90 -7.51 3.82
N LYS A 58 -10.27 -8.14 4.80
CA LYS A 58 -10.81 -8.19 6.17
C LYS A 58 -10.50 -6.97 7.04
N ALA A 59 -9.97 -5.89 6.45
CA ALA A 59 -9.50 -4.73 7.20
C ALA A 59 -10.64 -3.74 7.47
N ASP A 60 -10.70 -3.21 8.68
CA ASP A 60 -11.45 -2.01 9.01
C ASP A 60 -10.64 -0.75 8.64
N ILE A 61 -11.14 0.45 8.95
CA ILE A 61 -10.46 1.70 8.60
C ILE A 61 -9.03 1.79 9.18
N PRO A 62 -8.78 1.53 10.49
CA PRO A 62 -7.41 1.45 11.02
C PRO A 62 -6.55 0.40 10.31
N GLY A 63 -7.12 -0.77 10.01
CA GLY A 63 -6.44 -1.83 9.25
C GLY A 63 -6.01 -1.37 7.84
N LEU A 64 -6.88 -0.68 7.11
CA LEU A 64 -6.53 -0.09 5.80
C LEU A 64 -5.43 0.98 5.96
N GLY A 65 -5.49 1.78 7.03
CA GLY A 65 -4.43 2.74 7.37
C GLY A 65 -3.08 2.06 7.57
N LEU A 66 -3.02 0.97 8.34
CA LEU A 66 -1.79 0.20 8.58
C LEU A 66 -1.23 -0.40 7.28
N ILE A 67 -2.08 -0.80 6.35
CA ILE A 67 -1.66 -1.30 5.02
C ILE A 67 -1.01 -0.18 4.21
N ILE A 68 -1.60 1.03 4.19
CA ILE A 68 -0.99 2.20 3.54
C ILE A 68 0.35 2.56 4.18
N VAL A 69 0.44 2.60 5.52
CA VAL A 69 1.70 2.87 6.24
C VAL A 69 2.77 1.83 5.87
N ALA A 70 2.39 0.56 5.72
CA ALA A 70 3.30 -0.50 5.29
C ALA A 70 3.78 -0.29 3.84
N ALA A 71 2.90 0.15 2.93
CA ALA A 71 3.25 0.48 1.55
C ALA A 71 4.23 1.67 1.49
N VAL A 72 3.99 2.72 2.27
CA VAL A 72 4.91 3.86 2.43
C VAL A 72 6.28 3.38 2.92
N LYS A 73 6.31 2.56 3.98
CA LYS A 73 7.56 1.97 4.51
C LYS A 73 8.34 1.21 3.43
N ALA A 74 7.65 0.43 2.61
CA ALA A 74 8.29 -0.34 1.53
C ALA A 74 8.89 0.59 0.47
N LYS A 75 8.17 1.63 0.05
CA LYS A 75 8.67 2.63 -0.91
C LYS A 75 9.86 3.39 -0.35
N VAL A 76 9.79 3.88 0.90
CA VAL A 76 10.90 4.58 1.57
C VAL A 76 12.16 3.70 1.63
N LYS A 77 12.02 2.42 2.02
CA LYS A 77 13.15 1.48 2.03
C LYS A 77 13.76 1.27 0.64
N ASN A 78 12.95 1.22 -0.41
CA ASN A 78 13.45 1.10 -1.77
C ASN A 78 14.17 2.38 -2.21
N THR A 79 13.64 3.56 -1.85
CA THR A 79 14.29 4.84 -2.10
C THR A 79 15.64 4.96 -1.39
N LEU A 80 15.73 4.57 -0.12
CA LEU A 80 17.00 4.55 0.63
C LEU A 80 18.06 3.64 -0.04
N LYS A 81 17.65 2.47 -0.55
CA LYS A 81 18.55 1.59 -1.32
C LYS A 81 19.05 2.27 -2.59
N LEU A 82 18.15 2.91 -3.34
CA LEU A 82 18.49 3.64 -4.56
C LEU A 82 19.44 4.82 -4.27
N ILE A 83 19.18 5.58 -3.20
CA ILE A 83 20.05 6.67 -2.74
C ILE A 83 21.47 6.15 -2.51
N LYS A 84 21.63 5.08 -1.73
CA LYS A 84 22.94 4.49 -1.44
C LYS A 84 23.70 4.06 -2.71
N GLN A 85 22.99 3.51 -3.70
CA GLN A 85 23.57 3.14 -4.99
C GLN A 85 24.02 4.38 -5.79
N LEU A 86 23.20 5.43 -5.79
CA LEU A 86 23.48 6.66 -6.52
C LEU A 86 24.63 7.47 -5.89
N GLU A 87 24.75 7.49 -4.56
CA GLU A 87 25.86 8.13 -3.86
C GLU A 87 27.21 7.51 -4.24
N GLY A 88 27.25 6.19 -4.38
CA GLY A 88 28.47 5.47 -4.78
C GLY A 88 28.86 5.66 -6.25
N SER A 89 27.89 5.98 -7.12
CA SER A 89 28.08 6.08 -8.57
C SER A 89 28.13 7.51 -9.11
N ASN A 90 27.61 8.50 -8.38
CA ASN A 90 27.50 9.89 -8.82
C ASN A 90 27.99 10.87 -7.74
N PRO A 91 29.31 11.13 -7.64
CA PRO A 91 29.87 12.02 -6.63
C PRO A 91 29.28 13.45 -6.64
N ARG A 92 28.84 13.95 -7.80
CA ARG A 92 28.19 15.26 -7.94
C ARG A 92 26.83 15.37 -7.26
N LEU A 93 26.15 14.24 -7.03
CA LEU A 93 24.85 14.17 -6.37
C LEU A 93 24.97 13.79 -4.90
N LYS A 94 26.18 13.60 -4.36
CA LYS A 94 26.39 13.10 -3.00
C LYS A 94 25.70 13.97 -1.94
N ALA A 95 25.82 15.30 -2.04
CA ALA A 95 25.20 16.20 -1.07
C ALA A 95 23.65 16.11 -1.07
N PRO A 96 22.94 16.35 -2.19
CA PRO A 96 21.48 16.24 -2.19
C PRO A 96 20.97 14.82 -1.89
N LEU A 97 21.73 13.78 -2.25
CA LEU A 97 21.39 12.40 -1.89
C LEU A 97 21.56 12.12 -0.38
N SER A 98 22.58 12.68 0.25
CA SER A 98 22.79 12.59 1.70
C SER A 98 21.66 13.30 2.47
N ASP A 99 21.22 14.47 1.99
CA ASP A 99 20.09 15.19 2.57
C ASP A 99 18.80 14.35 2.46
N CYS A 100 18.56 13.75 1.30
CA CYS A 100 17.47 12.79 1.10
C CYS A 100 17.56 11.59 2.04
N ASN A 101 18.76 11.02 2.21
CA ASN A 101 18.97 9.89 3.12
C ASN A 101 18.63 10.27 4.56
N GLN A 102 18.97 11.49 5.01
CA GLN A 102 18.64 11.95 6.35
C GLN A 102 17.13 12.00 6.57
N VAL A 103 16.39 12.69 5.70
CA VAL A 103 14.93 12.83 5.87
C VAL A 103 14.22 11.48 5.71
N TYR A 104 14.56 10.64 4.73
CA TYR A 104 13.95 9.31 4.64
C TYR A 104 14.28 8.38 5.82
N ASN A 105 15.41 8.57 6.50
CA ASN A 105 15.67 7.84 7.74
C ASN A 105 14.79 8.34 8.89
N ALA A 106 14.49 9.64 8.97
CA ALA A 106 13.55 10.19 9.94
C ALA A 106 12.16 9.54 9.79
N VAL A 107 11.62 9.48 8.57
CA VAL A 107 10.38 8.71 8.26
C VAL A 107 10.41 7.29 8.84
N VAL A 108 11.52 6.57 8.68
CA VAL A 108 11.64 5.16 9.10
C VAL A 108 11.70 4.99 10.61
N ILE A 109 12.40 5.89 11.30
CA ILE A 109 12.67 5.76 12.74
C ILE A 109 11.63 6.45 13.62
N ALA A 110 10.91 7.45 13.10
CA ALA A 110 9.95 8.26 13.85
C ALA A 110 8.53 8.12 13.29
N ASP A 111 8.29 8.62 12.08
CA ASP A 111 6.95 8.83 11.53
C ASP A 111 6.16 7.54 11.31
N ILE A 112 6.81 6.53 10.72
CA ILE A 112 6.19 5.22 10.49
C ILE A 112 5.86 4.53 11.83
N PRO A 113 6.82 4.41 12.78
CA PRO A 113 6.51 3.90 14.12
C PRO A 113 5.37 4.65 14.82
N GLU A 114 5.36 5.99 14.78
CA GLU A 114 4.29 6.80 15.36
C GLU A 114 2.94 6.44 14.74
N ALA A 115 2.85 6.41 13.42
CA ALA A 115 1.59 6.10 12.74
C ALA A 115 1.09 4.68 13.01
N VAL A 116 2.00 3.70 13.08
CA VAL A 116 1.64 2.32 13.43
C VAL A 116 1.11 2.25 14.87
N GLU A 117 1.79 2.88 15.81
CA GLU A 117 1.39 2.89 17.23
C GLU A 117 0.04 3.58 17.40
N ALA A 118 -0.11 4.76 16.80
CA ALA A 118 -1.31 5.58 16.81
C ALA A 118 -2.54 4.82 16.26
N LEU A 119 -2.42 4.20 15.09
CA LEU A 119 -3.51 3.39 14.50
C LEU A 119 -3.83 2.16 15.37
N THR A 120 -2.82 1.54 15.98
CA THR A 120 -3.01 0.35 16.84
C THR A 120 -3.70 0.71 18.15
N LYS A 121 -3.45 1.90 18.69
CA LYS A 121 -4.03 2.38 19.95
C LYS A 121 -5.35 3.14 19.77
N GLY A 122 -5.78 3.38 18.54
CA GLY A 122 -7.01 4.10 18.23
C GLY A 122 -6.90 5.62 18.38
N ASP A 123 -5.70 6.18 18.23
CA ASP A 123 -5.45 7.63 18.21
C ASP A 123 -5.01 8.08 16.81
N PRO A 124 -5.93 8.21 15.84
CA PRO A 124 -5.58 8.42 14.44
C PRO A 124 -4.92 9.79 14.18
N LYS A 125 -4.95 10.74 15.13
CA LYS A 125 -4.37 12.06 14.91
C LYS A 125 -2.85 12.01 14.81
N PHE A 126 -2.19 11.19 15.63
CA PHE A 126 -0.75 10.99 15.51
C PHE A 126 -0.39 10.20 14.25
N ALA A 127 -1.27 9.33 13.76
CA ALA A 127 -1.06 8.67 12.47
C ALA A 127 -1.14 9.62 11.27
N GLU A 128 -2.07 10.58 11.32
CA GLU A 128 -2.14 11.66 10.35
C GLU A 128 -0.86 12.51 10.38
N ASN A 129 -0.36 12.87 11.57
CA ASN A 129 0.87 13.66 11.72
C ASN A 129 2.08 12.94 11.10
N GLY A 130 2.36 11.70 11.52
CA GLY A 130 3.49 10.94 10.96
C GLY A 130 3.38 10.76 9.44
N MET A 131 2.19 10.50 8.89
CA MET A 131 2.04 10.37 7.42
C MET A 131 2.14 11.71 6.68
N SER A 132 1.73 12.81 7.32
CA SER A 132 1.93 14.17 6.80
C SER A 132 3.41 14.53 6.76
N ASP A 133 4.15 14.24 7.84
CA ASP A 133 5.58 14.50 7.93
C ASP A 133 6.36 13.66 6.89
N ALA A 134 6.00 12.38 6.72
CA ALA A 134 6.58 11.55 5.67
C ALA A 134 6.41 12.13 4.26
N ALA A 135 5.26 12.77 3.98
CA ALA A 135 5.03 13.45 2.71
C ALA A 135 5.86 14.73 2.57
N ILE A 136 5.99 15.52 3.64
CA ILE A 136 6.82 16.73 3.69
C ILE A 136 8.30 16.36 3.48
N GLU A 137 8.80 15.33 4.16
CA GLU A 137 10.18 14.86 4.07
C GLU A 137 10.51 14.34 2.66
N ALA A 138 9.58 13.64 2.01
CA ALA A 138 9.71 13.26 0.61
C ALA A 138 9.80 14.49 -0.32
N GLN A 139 8.98 15.52 -0.07
CA GLN A 139 9.01 16.77 -0.83
C GLN A 139 10.30 17.57 -0.57
N GLN A 140 10.81 17.58 0.67
CA GLN A 140 12.07 18.24 1.02
C GLN A 140 13.23 17.60 0.26
N CYS A 141 13.30 16.27 0.22
CA CYS A 141 14.28 15.54 -0.59
C CYS A 141 14.19 15.96 -2.08
N GLU A 142 13.00 15.94 -2.67
CA GLU A 142 12.82 16.29 -4.08
C GLU A 142 13.21 17.75 -4.38
N SER A 143 12.88 18.67 -3.48
CA SER A 143 13.22 20.10 -3.60
C SER A 143 14.73 20.35 -3.49
N GLY A 144 15.47 19.47 -2.80
CA GLY A 144 16.94 19.52 -2.68
C GLY A 144 17.68 19.41 -4.02
N PHE A 145 17.06 18.79 -5.04
CA PHE A 145 17.65 18.70 -6.38
C PHE A 145 17.55 20.00 -7.20
N LYS A 146 16.82 21.02 -6.73
CA LYS A 146 16.66 22.34 -7.39
C LYS A 146 16.28 22.20 -8.88
N GLN A 147 17.04 22.82 -9.78
CA GLN A 147 16.85 22.76 -11.24
C GLN A 147 17.41 21.48 -11.88
N SER A 148 18.11 20.65 -11.11
CA SER A 148 18.63 19.37 -11.60
C SER A 148 17.52 18.33 -11.58
N LYS A 149 17.49 17.47 -12.61
CA LYS A 149 16.53 16.37 -12.65
C LYS A 149 16.84 15.38 -11.52
N SER A 150 15.88 15.22 -10.60
CA SER A 150 15.97 14.22 -9.52
C SER A 150 16.11 12.81 -10.11
N PRO A 151 17.14 12.04 -9.71
CA PRO A 151 17.28 10.64 -10.12
C PRO A 151 16.28 9.72 -9.40
N LEU A 152 15.56 10.23 -8.39
CA LEU A 152 14.65 9.45 -7.55
C LEU A 152 13.21 9.43 -8.08
N ARG A 153 12.86 10.27 -9.06
CA ARG A 153 11.52 10.31 -9.68
C ARG A 153 11.10 9.02 -10.40
N LYS A 154 12.02 8.08 -10.63
CA LYS A 154 11.72 6.78 -11.24
C LYS A 154 11.50 5.72 -10.17
N ILE A 155 10.39 5.85 -9.44
CA ILE A 155 9.75 4.70 -8.83
C ILE A 155 8.33 4.74 -9.35
N ASP A 156 8.14 4.09 -10.50
CA ASP A 156 6.85 3.97 -11.15
C ASP A 156 5.81 3.51 -10.10
N LEU A 157 4.71 4.26 -10.05
CA LEU A 157 3.48 3.89 -9.37
C LEU A 157 2.73 2.89 -10.23
#